data_AF-A0A4Q8BHS2-F1
#
_entry.id   AF-A0A4Q8BHS2-F1
#
_cell.length_a   1.000
_cell.length_b   1.000
_cell.length_c   1.000
_cell.angle_alpha   90.00
_cell.angle_beta   90.00
_cell.angle_gamma   90.00
#
_symmetry.space_group_name_H-M   'P 1'
#
loop_
_entity.id
_entity.type
_entity.pdbx_description
1 polymer ?
#
loop_
_entity_poly.entity_id
_entity_poly.type
_entity_poly.pdbx_seq_one_letter_code
_entity_poly.pdbx_strand_id
1 'polypeptide(L)'
;MWLRRKRKREEPPQRRYADYIPGTETPPPPPPGRASIRITVAVDVEAWAQAQGKTVEEADRELGRRINDATSPMLAKLVTELGDMGGSILSATMSTGG
;
A
#
# COMPACT_ATOMS: atom_id res chain seq x y z
N MET A 1 0.27 71.84 -19.72
CA MET A 1 -0.50 71.40 -20.91
C MET A 1 -0.31 69.90 -21.08
N TRP A 2 -1.41 69.17 -21.17
CA TRP A 2 -1.48 67.71 -21.21
C TRP A 2 -1.07 67.17 -22.58
N LEU A 3 -0.26 66.10 -22.64
CA LEU A 3 -0.27 65.18 -23.78
C LEU A 3 -0.24 63.74 -23.28
N ARG A 4 -1.38 63.09 -23.51
CA ARG A 4 -1.80 61.78 -23.03
C ARG A 4 -0.99 60.65 -23.66
N ARG A 5 -0.71 59.66 -22.82
CA ARG A 5 -0.23 58.29 -23.07
C ARG A 5 -0.78 57.68 -24.38
N LYS A 6 0.10 57.05 -25.17
CA LYS A 6 -0.25 55.87 -25.98
C LYS A 6 0.51 54.66 -25.43
N ARG A 7 -0.02 54.04 -24.38
CA ARG A 7 0.37 52.67 -24.04
C ARG A 7 -0.31 51.76 -25.06
N LYS A 8 0.49 51.04 -25.86
CA LYS A 8 0.01 49.92 -26.67
C LYS A 8 -0.63 48.92 -25.71
N ARG A 9 -1.95 48.75 -25.80
CA ARG A 9 -2.66 47.68 -25.13
C ARG A 9 -2.46 46.45 -26.03
N GLU A 10 -1.42 45.68 -25.75
CA GLU A 10 -1.34 44.31 -26.26
C GLU A 10 -2.45 43.54 -25.53
N GLU A 11 -3.54 43.27 -26.24
CA GLU A 11 -4.53 42.32 -25.76
C GLU A 11 -3.84 40.96 -25.67
N PRO A 12 -3.86 40.27 -24.51
CA PRO A 12 -3.37 38.90 -24.48
C PRO A 12 -4.22 38.10 -25.46
N PRO A 13 -3.64 37.20 -26.26
CA PRO A 13 -4.40 36.39 -27.19
C PRO A 13 -5.46 35.64 -26.38
N GLN A 14 -6.73 35.93 -26.67
CA GLN A 14 -7.86 35.14 -26.20
C GLN A 14 -7.54 33.69 -26.57
N ARG A 15 -7.13 32.89 -25.58
CA ARG A 15 -7.01 31.45 -25.74
C ARG A 15 -8.39 30.98 -26.17
N ARG A 16 -8.50 30.58 -27.44
CA ARG A 16 -9.69 29.95 -27.99
C ARG A 16 -9.90 28.66 -27.21
N TYR A 17 -10.79 28.67 -26.23
CA TYR A 17 -11.44 27.46 -25.74
C TYR A 17 -12.48 27.04 -26.79
N ALA A 18 -12.04 26.75 -28.01
CA ALA A 18 -12.95 26.37 -29.09
C ALA A 18 -13.47 24.93 -28.92
N ASP A 19 -12.79 24.12 -28.12
CA ASP A 19 -13.09 22.68 -28.01
C ASP A 19 -13.41 22.24 -26.56
N TYR A 20 -13.56 23.17 -25.61
CA TYR A 20 -14.02 22.82 -24.27
C TYR A 20 -15.53 22.67 -24.29
N ILE A 21 -16.02 21.42 -24.41
CA ILE A 21 -17.41 21.07 -24.16
C ILE A 21 -17.52 20.72 -22.66
N PRO A 22 -18.12 21.57 -21.82
CA PRO A 22 -18.35 21.23 -20.43
C PRO A 22 -19.30 20.04 -20.37
N GLY A 23 -18.86 18.91 -19.80
CA GLY A 23 -19.69 17.71 -19.62
C GLY A 23 -19.25 16.46 -20.40
N THR A 24 -18.19 16.52 -21.21
CA THR A 24 -17.59 15.33 -21.86
C THR A 24 -16.39 14.76 -21.10
N GLU A 25 -15.98 15.38 -19.99
CA GLU A 25 -15.01 14.78 -19.08
C GLU A 25 -15.70 13.65 -18.30
N THR A 26 -15.66 12.44 -18.85
CA THR A 26 -15.90 11.25 -18.05
C THR A 26 -14.90 11.29 -16.89
N PRO A 27 -15.34 11.26 -15.62
CA PRO A 27 -14.40 11.24 -14.52
C PRO A 27 -13.46 10.05 -14.70
N PRO A 28 -12.15 10.20 -14.39
CA PRO A 28 -11.24 9.09 -14.46
C PRO A 28 -11.80 7.94 -13.62
N PRO A 29 -11.69 6.68 -14.09
CA PRO A 29 -12.20 5.55 -13.34
C PRO A 29 -11.59 5.57 -11.92
N PRO A 30 -12.38 5.24 -10.89
CA PRO A 30 -11.85 5.20 -9.53
C PRO A 30 -10.66 4.25 -9.48
N PRO A 31 -9.60 4.58 -8.71
CA PRO A 31 -8.48 3.68 -8.54
C PRO A 31 -8.98 2.34 -7.98
N PRO A 32 -8.39 1.21 -8.40
CA PRO A 32 -8.80 -0.09 -7.89
C PRO A 32 -8.66 -0.13 -6.37
N GLY A 33 -9.72 -0.57 -5.70
CA GLY A 33 -9.71 -0.79 -4.25
C GLY A 33 -8.69 -1.86 -3.88
N ARG A 34 -7.98 -1.65 -2.77
CA ARG A 34 -7.05 -2.65 -2.21
C ARG A 34 -7.54 -3.06 -0.84
N ALA A 35 -7.59 -4.36 -0.59
CA ALA A 35 -7.78 -4.92 0.73
C ALA A 35 -6.45 -5.48 1.25
N SER A 36 -6.14 -5.25 2.52
CA SER A 36 -4.93 -5.77 3.17
C SER A 36 -5.29 -6.40 4.52
N ILE A 37 -4.75 -7.57 4.80
CA ILE A 37 -4.88 -8.26 6.09
C ILE A 37 -3.54 -8.15 6.81
N ARG A 38 -3.54 -7.69 8.07
CA ARG A 38 -2.36 -7.65 8.93
C ARG A 38 -2.61 -8.48 10.18
N ILE A 39 -1.73 -9.43 10.44
CA ILE A 39 -1.72 -10.25 11.66
C ILE A 39 -0.48 -9.83 12.46
N THR A 40 -0.65 -9.61 13.77
CA THR A 40 0.45 -9.22 14.67
C THR A 40 0.40 -10.08 15.91
N VAL A 41 1.53 -10.70 16.24
CA VAL A 41 1.71 -11.54 17.44
C VAL A 41 2.94 -11.02 18.16
N ALA A 42 2.81 -10.78 19.46
CA ALA A 42 3.91 -10.38 20.33
C ALA A 42 4.23 -11.52 21.29
N VAL A 43 5.50 -11.89 21.38
CA VAL A 43 6.00 -12.97 22.25
C VAL A 43 7.14 -12.41 23.07
N ASP A 44 7.08 -12.62 24.38
CA ASP A 44 8.21 -12.35 25.28
C ASP A 44 9.24 -13.50 25.13
N VAL A 45 10.24 -13.26 24.27
CA VAL A 45 11.26 -14.27 23.94
C VAL A 45 12.15 -14.57 25.12
N GLU A 46 12.47 -13.57 25.96
CA GLU A 46 13.35 -13.75 27.11
C GLU A 46 12.69 -14.62 28.19
N ALA A 47 11.46 -14.29 28.57
CA ALA A 47 10.71 -15.09 29.56
C ALA A 47 10.50 -16.52 29.07
N TRP A 48 10.20 -16.69 27.77
CA TRP A 48 10.04 -18.01 27.19
C TRP A 48 11.37 -18.78 27.11
N ALA A 49 12.48 -18.13 26.73
CA ALA A 49 13.81 -18.74 26.71
C ALA A 49 14.21 -19.24 28.11
N GLN A 50 14.00 -18.42 29.13
CA GLN A 50 14.25 -18.79 30.54
C GLN A 50 13.41 -20.00 30.97
N ALA A 51 12.11 -19.99 30.65
CA ALA A 51 11.21 -21.10 30.98
C ALA A 51 11.56 -22.41 30.26
N GLN A 52 12.27 -22.34 29.15
CA GLN A 52 12.68 -23.50 28.36
C GLN A 52 14.15 -23.90 28.55
N GLY A 53 14.90 -23.17 29.39
CA GLY A 53 16.34 -23.40 29.58
C GLY A 53 17.17 -23.20 28.32
N LYS A 54 16.76 -22.28 27.43
CA LYS A 54 17.43 -21.95 26.16
C LYS A 54 18.12 -20.60 26.23
N THR A 55 19.07 -20.35 25.34
CA THR A 55 19.54 -18.98 25.11
C THR A 55 18.47 -18.16 24.39
N VAL A 56 18.55 -16.83 24.48
CA VAL A 56 17.62 -15.93 23.78
C VAL A 56 17.76 -16.11 22.27
N GLU A 57 18.96 -16.32 21.74
CA GLU A 57 19.18 -16.55 20.31
C GLU A 57 18.61 -17.88 19.81
N GLU A 58 18.71 -18.95 20.62
CA GLU A 58 18.09 -20.23 20.30
C GLU A 58 16.56 -20.15 20.31
N ALA A 59 16.02 -19.44 21.30
CA ALA A 59 14.60 -19.17 21.39
C ALA A 59 14.13 -18.35 20.18
N ASP A 60 14.80 -17.25 19.84
CA ASP A 60 14.42 -16.40 18.71
C ASP A 60 14.38 -17.17 17.38
N ARG A 61 15.40 -17.99 17.09
CA ARG A 61 15.40 -18.86 15.90
C ARG A 61 14.25 -19.86 15.89
N GLU A 62 13.95 -20.47 17.03
CA GLU A 62 12.86 -21.42 17.17
C GLU A 62 11.49 -20.73 17.02
N LEU A 63 11.34 -19.53 17.57
CA LEU A 63 10.15 -18.71 17.41
C LEU A 63 9.92 -18.38 15.93
N GLY A 64 10.95 -17.92 15.22
CA GLY A 64 10.89 -17.65 13.78
C GLY A 64 10.44 -18.88 12.98
N ARG A 65 10.98 -20.06 13.30
CA ARG A 65 10.57 -21.32 12.66
C ARG A 65 9.10 -21.64 12.96
N ARG A 66 8.67 -21.55 14.21
CA ARG A 66 7.28 -21.84 14.63
C ARG A 66 6.28 -20.90 14.02
N ILE A 67 6.61 -19.60 13.92
CA ILE A 67 5.77 -18.62 13.23
C ILE A 67 5.62 -19.04 11.77
N ASN A 68 6.73 -19.31 11.08
CA ASN A 68 6.70 -19.73 9.68
C ASN A 68 5.88 -21.00 9.45
N ASP A 69 6.07 -22.01 10.29
CA ASP A 69 5.34 -23.28 10.20
C ASP A 69 3.84 -23.11 10.45
N ALA A 70 3.46 -22.20 11.35
CA ALA A 70 2.06 -21.89 11.63
C ALA A 70 1.40 -21.05 10.52
N THR A 71 2.12 -20.10 9.93
CA THR A 71 1.56 -19.15 8.96
C THR A 71 1.63 -19.62 7.52
N SER A 72 2.61 -20.43 7.14
CA SER A 72 2.74 -20.97 5.77
C SER A 72 1.48 -21.70 5.27
N PRO A 73 0.88 -22.65 6.01
CA PRO A 73 -0.35 -23.30 5.57
C PRO A 73 -1.54 -22.33 5.58
N MET A 74 -1.57 -21.37 6.50
CA MET A 74 -2.61 -20.33 6.54
C MET A 74 -2.55 -19.43 5.30
N LEU A 75 -1.35 -19.02 4.87
CA LEU A 75 -1.11 -18.27 3.65
C LEU A 75 -1.55 -19.07 2.41
N ALA A 76 -1.16 -20.33 2.30
CA ALA A 76 -1.56 -21.21 1.20
C ALA A 76 -3.08 -21.38 1.13
N LYS A 77 -3.73 -21.54 2.30
CA LYS A 77 -5.18 -21.61 2.39
C LYS A 77 -5.84 -20.30 2.00
N LEU A 78 -5.35 -19.16 2.48
CA LEU A 78 -5.84 -17.83 2.08
C LEU A 78 -5.78 -17.63 0.57
N VAL A 79 -4.68 -17.98 -0.08
CA VAL A 79 -4.54 -17.91 -1.55
C VAL A 79 -5.57 -18.80 -2.24
N THR A 80 -5.82 -19.99 -1.70
CA THR A 80 -6.80 -20.95 -2.25
C THR A 80 -8.24 -20.47 -2.08
N GLU A 81 -8.60 -19.97 -0.89
CA GLU A 81 -9.94 -19.44 -0.57
C GLU A 81 -10.24 -18.13 -1.33
N LEU A 82 -9.21 -17.35 -1.64
CA LEU A 82 -9.33 -16.19 -2.52
C LEU A 82 -9.61 -16.58 -3.98
N GLY A 83 -9.52 -17.87 -4.33
CA GLY A 83 -10.09 -18.44 -5.56
C GLY A 83 -9.70 -17.70 -6.83
N ASP A 84 -10.68 -17.09 -7.47
CA ASP A 84 -10.56 -16.28 -8.69
C ASP A 84 -9.70 -15.01 -8.51
N MET A 85 -9.59 -14.52 -7.28
CA MET A 85 -8.70 -13.41 -6.92
C MET A 85 -7.24 -13.84 -6.72
N GLY A 86 -6.93 -15.15 -6.72
CA GLY A 86 -5.58 -15.67 -6.53
C GLY A 86 -4.57 -15.10 -7.54
N GLY A 87 -4.98 -14.90 -8.80
CA GLY A 87 -4.16 -14.26 -9.83
C GLY A 87 -4.01 -12.73 -9.69
N SER A 88 -4.79 -12.11 -8.79
CA SER A 88 -4.77 -10.67 -8.51
C SER A 88 -4.05 -10.32 -7.20
N ILE A 89 -3.47 -11.31 -6.52
CA ILE A 89 -2.69 -11.09 -5.30
C ILE A 89 -1.40 -10.35 -5.67
N LEU A 90 -1.31 -9.08 -5.28
CA LEU A 90 -0.15 -8.23 -5.55
C LEU A 90 1.08 -8.64 -4.71
N SER A 91 0.86 -9.09 -3.48
CA SER A 91 1.91 -9.53 -2.57
C SER A 91 1.33 -10.37 -1.45
N ALA A 92 2.05 -11.43 -1.07
CA ALA A 92 1.82 -12.18 0.14
C ALA A 92 3.17 -12.39 0.81
N THR A 93 3.46 -11.60 1.86
CA THR A 93 4.74 -11.63 2.56
C THR A 93 4.53 -11.83 4.05
N MET A 94 5.44 -12.58 4.66
CA MET A 94 5.53 -12.71 6.11
C MET A 94 6.75 -11.91 6.57
N SER A 95 6.59 -11.12 7.62
CA SER A 95 7.68 -10.44 8.29
C SER A 95 7.59 -10.72 9.78
N THR A 96 8.63 -11.36 10.31
CA THR A 96 8.93 -11.36 11.74
C THR A 96 9.73 -10.10 11.99
N GLY A 97 9.09 -9.07 12.54
CA GLY A 97 9.79 -7.82 12.88
C GLY A 97 10.93 -8.11 13.85
N GLY A 98 12.13 -7.61 13.52
CA GLY A 98 13.30 -7.56 14.40
C GLY A 98 13.67 -6.11 14.66
#